data_AF-U9T6Q7-F1
#
_entry.id   AF-U9T6Q7-F1
#
_cell.length_a   1.000
_cell.length_b   1.000
_cell.length_c   1.000
_cell.angle_alpha   90.00
_cell.angle_beta   90.00
_cell.angle_gamma   90.00
#
_symmetry.space_group_name_H-M   'P 1'
#
loop_
_entity.id
_entity.type
_entity.pdbx_description
1 polymer ?
#
loop_
_entity_poly.entity_id
_entity_poly.type
_entity_poly.pdbx_seq_one_letter_code
_entity_poly.pdbx_strand_id
1 'polypeptide(L)'
;MIACRRDIQLHFIQTYIAIIFEDLCSDPPSVQRQIIPFFLSGRHNNISPIYVTQKYQCVPKVIRKNATHLCLFNGGSTEDISKIVHQYVEDYIIATKL
;
A
#
# COMPACT_ATOMS: atom_id res chain seq x y z
N MET A 1 -24.44 13.28 4.61
CA MET A 1 -25.23 13.98 5.66
C MET A 1 -24.95 13.25 6.96
N ILE A 2 -24.31 13.83 7.99
CA ILE A 2 -24.72 14.98 8.83
C ILE A 2 -23.49 15.84 9.17
N ALA A 3 -23.69 17.14 9.34
CA ALA A 3 -22.72 18.12 9.84
C ALA A 3 -23.19 18.72 11.19
N CYS A 4 -22.27 19.05 12.12
CA CYS A 4 -22.42 20.12 13.14
C CYS A 4 -21.08 20.33 13.92
N ARG A 5 -20.18 21.21 13.46
CA ARG A 5 -19.81 22.56 13.98
C ARG A 5 -19.28 22.68 15.42
N ARG A 6 -18.03 23.19 15.55
CA ARG A 6 -17.67 24.45 16.24
C ARG A 6 -16.21 24.86 15.99
N ASP A 7 -16.05 25.95 15.24
CA ASP A 7 -14.98 26.97 15.24
C ASP A 7 -13.51 26.56 15.51
N ILE A 8 -12.76 26.26 14.44
CA ILE A 8 -11.36 26.70 14.23
C ILE A 8 -11.22 27.02 12.73
N GLN A 9 -10.82 28.24 12.37
CA GLN A 9 -10.44 28.54 10.99
C GLN A 9 -9.13 27.81 10.64
N LEU A 10 -9.20 26.89 9.67
CA LEU A 10 -8.10 26.61 8.74
C LEU A 10 -8.71 26.11 7.43
N HIS A 11 -8.48 26.90 6.37
CA HIS A 11 -8.66 26.52 4.98
C HIS A 11 -7.77 25.31 4.67
N PHE A 12 -8.33 24.24 4.11
CA PHE A 12 -7.77 23.33 3.10
C PHE A 12 -8.75 22.15 2.97
N ILE A 13 -9.56 22.10 1.92
CA ILE A 13 -10.22 20.84 1.55
C ILE A 13 -9.15 19.99 0.88
N GLN A 14 -8.29 19.33 1.67
CA GLN A 14 -7.39 18.33 1.10
C GLN A 14 -8.24 17.17 0.63
N THR A 15 -8.40 17.07 -0.69
CA THR A 15 -9.07 15.93 -1.32
C THR A 15 -8.14 14.73 -1.16
N TYR A 16 -8.58 13.74 -0.38
CA TYR A 16 -7.87 12.47 -0.23
C TYR A 16 -8.35 11.49 -1.30
N ILE A 17 -7.41 10.88 -2.03
CA ILE A 17 -7.71 10.01 -3.16
C ILE A 17 -7.19 8.61 -2.85
N ALA A 18 -8.05 7.60 -2.98
CA ALA A 18 -7.63 6.20 -2.99
C ALA A 18 -7.44 5.73 -4.44
N ILE A 19 -6.31 5.08 -4.73
CA ILE A 19 -6.03 4.49 -6.05
C ILE A 19 -5.82 2.99 -5.86
N ILE A 20 -6.55 2.19 -6.63
CA ILE A 20 -6.49 0.73 -6.57
C ILE A 20 -5.79 0.21 -7.83
N PHE A 21 -4.71 -0.55 -7.63
CA PHE A 21 -3.96 -1.25 -8.68
C PHE A 21 -4.33 -2.73 -8.62
N GLU A 22 -5.20 -3.17 -9.51
CA GLU A 22 -5.73 -4.54 -9.52
C GLU A 22 -4.99 -5.42 -10.53
N ASP A 23 -4.46 -6.54 -10.03
CA ASP A 23 -3.86 -7.64 -10.81
C ASP A 23 -2.76 -7.27 -11.82
N LEU A 24 -2.07 -6.14 -11.59
CA LEU A 24 -1.02 -5.67 -12.50
C LEU A 24 0.27 -6.52 -12.43
N CYS A 25 0.34 -7.56 -11.60
CA CYS A 25 1.58 -8.32 -11.38
C CYS A 25 2.10 -9.04 -12.64
N SER A 26 1.25 -9.23 -13.64
CA SER A 26 1.61 -9.81 -14.94
C SER A 26 2.02 -8.75 -15.98
N ASP A 27 1.86 -7.46 -15.66
CA ASP A 27 2.15 -6.38 -16.58
C ASP A 27 3.66 -6.18 -16.77
N PRO A 28 4.07 -5.60 -17.92
CA PRO A 28 5.46 -5.30 -18.18
C PRO A 28 6.11 -4.46 -17.06
N PRO A 29 7.42 -4.63 -16.80
CA PRO A 29 8.13 -3.85 -15.78
C PRO A 29 8.03 -2.33 -15.94
N SER A 30 7.77 -1.84 -17.16
CA SER A 30 7.53 -0.43 -17.46
C SER A 30 6.24 0.09 -16.82
N VAL A 31 5.19 -0.72 -16.72
CA VAL A 31 3.93 -0.37 -16.04
C VAL A 31 4.16 -0.38 -14.53
N GLN A 32 4.79 -1.44 -14.00
CA GLN A 32 5.14 -1.55 -12.58
C GLN A 32 5.96 -0.36 -12.07
N ARG A 33 6.93 0.11 -12.87
CA ARG A 33 7.74 1.29 -12.55
C ARG A 33 6.93 2.58 -12.40
N GLN A 34 5.81 2.72 -13.10
CA GLN A 34 4.93 3.89 -12.98
C GLN A 34 4.11 3.87 -11.68
N ILE A 35 3.93 2.70 -11.07
CA ILE A 35 3.16 2.53 -9.82
C ILE A 35 4.01 2.86 -8.58
N ILE A 36 5.31 2.59 -8.65
CA ILE A 36 6.25 2.78 -7.53
C ILE A 36 6.14 4.16 -6.85
N PRO A 37 6.07 5.31 -7.56
CA PRO A 37 5.98 6.62 -6.93
C PRO A 37 4.78 6.79 -6.00
N PHE A 38 3.64 6.15 -6.28
CA PHE A 38 2.48 6.22 -5.40
C PHE A 38 2.76 5.62 -4.02
N PHE A 39 3.52 4.52 -3.96
CA PHE A 39 3.88 3.85 -2.71
C PHE A 39 5.04 4.54 -1.97
N LEU A 40 5.93 5.24 -2.69
CA LEU A 40 7.05 5.96 -2.09
C LEU A 40 6.67 7.34 -1.53
N SER A 41 5.90 8.12 -2.28
CA SER A 41 5.62 9.53 -1.95
C SER A 41 4.16 9.94 -2.09
N GLY A 42 3.26 9.03 -2.46
CA GLY A 42 1.84 9.34 -2.66
C GLY A 42 1.16 9.98 -1.45
N ARG A 43 1.59 9.65 -0.23
CA ARG A 43 1.05 10.24 1.01
C ARG A 43 1.30 11.74 1.12
N HIS A 44 2.41 12.25 0.56
CA HIS A 44 2.67 13.70 0.50
C HIS A 44 1.68 14.41 -0.42
N ASN A 45 0.99 13.68 -1.29
CA ASN A 45 0.00 14.17 -2.23
C ASN A 45 -1.43 13.76 -1.86
N ASN A 46 -1.69 13.35 -0.60
CA ASN A 46 -2.99 12.84 -0.14
C ASN A 46 -3.51 11.63 -0.94
N ILE A 47 -2.60 10.80 -1.44
CA ILE A 47 -2.94 9.57 -2.16
C ILE A 47 -2.69 8.34 -1.27
N SER A 48 -3.70 7.48 -1.20
CA SER A 48 -3.59 6.13 -0.64
C SER A 48 -3.55 5.10 -1.77
N PRO A 49 -2.38 4.53 -2.09
CA PRO A 49 -2.32 3.45 -3.05
C PRO A 49 -2.65 2.11 -2.40
N ILE A 50 -3.44 1.30 -3.09
CA ILE A 50 -3.79 -0.07 -2.71
C ILE A 50 -3.37 -0.98 -3.86
N TYR A 51 -2.56 -1.99 -3.57
CA TYR A 51 -2.19 -3.02 -4.55
C TYR A 51 -2.97 -4.30 -4.25
N VAL A 52 -3.77 -4.77 -5.21
CA VAL A 52 -4.52 -6.02 -5.11
C VAL A 52 -3.88 -7.04 -6.03
N THR A 53 -3.54 -8.22 -5.49
CA THR A 53 -2.90 -9.30 -6.25
C THR A 53 -3.30 -10.67 -5.72
N GLN A 54 -3.21 -11.67 -6.58
CA GLN A 54 -3.34 -13.08 -6.20
C GLN A 54 -2.04 -13.64 -5.58
N LYS A 55 -0.88 -13.08 -5.92
CA LYS A 55 0.44 -13.59 -5.47
C LYS A 55 1.31 -12.48 -4.91
N TYR A 56 1.47 -12.46 -3.59
CA TYR A 56 2.29 -11.48 -2.88
C TYR A 56 3.73 -11.41 -3.42
N GLN A 57 4.35 -12.57 -3.73
CA GLN A 57 5.74 -12.61 -4.17
C GLN A 57 5.95 -11.98 -5.57
N CYS A 58 4.89 -11.85 -6.37
CA CYS A 58 4.94 -11.20 -7.69
C CYS A 58 4.92 -9.67 -7.60
N VAL A 59 4.54 -9.10 -6.45
CA VAL A 59 4.56 -7.65 -6.25
C VAL A 59 6.01 -7.16 -6.13
N PRO A 60 6.39 -6.07 -6.83
CA PRO A 60 7.72 -5.49 -6.70
C PRO A 60 8.13 -5.26 -5.25
N LYS A 61 9.34 -5.68 -4.88
CA LYS A 61 9.85 -5.60 -3.49
C LYS A 61 9.79 -4.18 -2.93
N VAL A 62 10.00 -3.16 -3.78
CA VAL A 62 9.88 -1.75 -3.40
C VAL A 62 8.46 -1.42 -2.93
N ILE A 63 7.42 -1.89 -3.62
CA ILE A 63 6.02 -1.65 -3.23
C ILE A 63 5.73 -2.35 -1.90
N ARG A 64 6.14 -3.62 -1.76
CA ARG A 64 5.93 -4.41 -0.53
C ARG A 64 6.55 -3.77 0.71
N LYS A 65 7.78 -3.25 0.58
CA LYS A 65 8.50 -2.58 1.67
C LYS A 65 7.90 -1.24 2.10
N ASN A 66 7.18 -0.56 1.20
CA ASN A 66 6.60 0.76 1.46
C ASN A 66 5.10 0.70 1.76
N ALA A 67 4.48 -0.48 1.66
CA ALA A 67 3.14 -0.73 2.13
C ALA A 67 3.08 -0.63 3.66
N THR A 68 2.13 0.11 4.19
CA THR A 68 1.90 0.23 5.65
C THR A 68 0.92 -0.78 6.20
N HIS A 69 0.18 -1.44 5.33
CA HIS A 69 -0.86 -2.38 5.71
C HIS A 69 -0.79 -3.58 4.78
N LEU A 70 -1.07 -4.75 5.34
CA LEU A 70 -1.18 -6.01 4.62
C LEU A 70 -2.54 -6.62 4.96
N CYS A 71 -3.35 -6.88 3.93
CA CYS A 71 -4.62 -7.58 4.05
C CYS A 71 -4.51 -8.92 3.31
N LEU A 72 -4.76 -10.02 4.02
CA LEU A 72 -4.65 -11.37 3.48
C LEU A 72 -6.02 -12.05 3.46
N PHE A 73 -6.31 -12.74 2.38
CA PHE A 73 -7.53 -13.53 2.19
C PHE A 73 -7.16 -15.01 2.04
N ASN A 74 -8.14 -15.92 2.22
CA ASN A 74 -7.96 -17.38 2.20
C ASN A 74 -7.64 -17.94 0.79
N GLY A 75 -6.46 -17.62 0.25
CA GLY A 75 -6.04 -18.02 -1.11
C GLY A 75 -4.74 -18.82 -1.21
N GLY A 76 -4.10 -19.17 -0.09
CA GLY A 76 -2.82 -19.88 -0.07
C GLY A 76 -2.70 -20.86 1.09
N SER A 77 -1.62 -21.65 1.11
CA SER A 77 -1.34 -22.56 2.23
C SER A 77 -0.94 -21.77 3.48
N THR A 78 -1.03 -22.42 4.65
CA THR A 78 -0.57 -21.85 5.92
C THR A 78 0.91 -21.45 5.85
N GLU A 79 1.73 -22.23 5.15
CA GLU A 79 3.15 -21.97 4.95
C GLU A 79 3.37 -20.72 4.09
N ASP A 80 2.57 -20.52 3.04
CA ASP A 80 2.67 -19.33 2.20
C ASP A 80 2.29 -18.06 2.97
N ILE A 81 1.21 -18.12 3.74
CA ILE A 81 0.78 -17.02 4.61
C ILE A 81 1.87 -16.71 5.65
N SER A 82 2.44 -17.74 6.30
CA SER A 82 3.52 -17.57 7.27
C SER A 82 4.72 -16.85 6.66
N LYS A 83 5.17 -17.27 5.47
CA LYS A 83 6.29 -16.60 4.76
C LYS A 83 5.99 -15.13 4.45
N ILE A 84 4.77 -14.82 4.02
CA ILE A 84 4.36 -13.45 3.70
C ILE A 84 4.39 -12.57 4.96
N VAL A 85 3.81 -13.05 6.06
CA VAL A 85 3.76 -12.32 7.33
C VAL A 85 5.17 -12.12 7.90
N HIS A 86 6.00 -13.17 7.92
CA HIS A 86 7.39 -13.07 8.37
C HIS A 86 8.15 -12.01 7.58
N GLN A 87 8.04 -12.02 6.25
CA GLN A 87 8.70 -11.04 5.41
C GLN A 87 8.24 -9.60 5.70
N TYR A 88 6.93 -9.39 5.89
CA TYR A 88 6.39 -8.07 6.22
C TYR A 88 6.90 -7.56 7.58
N VAL A 89 6.93 -8.42 8.59
CA VAL A 89 7.42 -8.08 9.93
C VAL A 89 8.93 -7.79 9.93
N GLU A 90 9.72 -8.62 9.25
CA GLU A 90 11.17 -8.40 9.14
C GLU A 90 11.50 -7.08 8.44
N ASP A 91 10.82 -6.80 7.32
CA ASP A 91 11.02 -5.54 6.59
C ASP A 91 10.64 -4.32 7.44
N TYR A 92 9.59 -4.42 8.27
CA TYR A 92 9.20 -3.38 9.22
C TYR A 92 10.26 -3.18 10.31
N ILE A 93 10.73 -4.26 10.95
CA ILE A 93 11.76 -4.20 12.00
C ILE A 93 13.02 -3.52 11.46
N ILE A 94 13.46 -3.87 10.25
CA ILE A 94 14.63 -3.25 9.61
C ILE A 94 14.40 -1.75 9.40
N ALA A 95 13.23 -1.35 8.90
CA ALA A 95 12.91 0.07 8.67
C ALA A 95 12.89 0.90 9.97
N THR A 96 12.54 0.30 11.11
CA THR A 96 12.49 0.97 12.42
C THR A 96 13.81 0.98 13.19
N LYS A 97 14.82 0.21 12.76
CA LYS A 97 16.15 0.13 13.40
C LYS A 97 17.18 1.10 12.80
N LEU A 98 16.78 1.88 11.81
CA LEU A 98 17.53 2.97 11.18
C LEU A 98 17.02 4.32 11.71
#